data_AF-A0A6A9V0A1-F1
#
_entry.id   AF-A0A6A9V0A1-F1
#
_cell.length_a   1.000
_cell.length_b   1.000
_cell.length_c   1.000
_cell.angle_alpha   90.00
_cell.angle_beta   90.00
_cell.angle_gamma   90.00
#
_symmetry.space_group_name_H-M   'P 1'
#
loop_
_entity.id
_entity.type
_entity.pdbx_description
1 polymer ?
#
loop_
_entity_poly.entity_id
_entity_poly.type
_entity_poly.pdbx_seq_one_letter_code
_entity_poly.pdbx_strand_id
1 'polypeptide(L)'
;MRDLDLLAQARAHCDVLTVGVLRDDDLIAGTGRVPVIGVEERLVLASHLRGVDRAVIHDPDEYARLGDSVVVMAVRGESDWLRPDPDLVLTPHVESQSRALRTVTGPGA
;
A
#
# COMPACT_ATOMS: atom_id res chain seq x y z
N MET A 1 9.30 -4.65 4.32
CA MET A 1 8.31 -5.59 4.88
C MET A 1 7.31 -4.79 5.72
N ARG A 2 6.52 -3.93 5.08
CA ARG A 2 5.50 -3.08 5.73
C ARG A 2 4.14 -3.30 5.07
N ASP A 3 4.13 -3.49 3.76
CA ASP A 3 2.92 -3.63 2.93
C ASP A 3 2.00 -4.77 3.38
N LEU A 4 2.56 -5.94 3.71
CA LEU A 4 1.74 -7.08 4.19
C LEU A 4 1.08 -6.81 5.54
N ASP A 5 1.77 -6.10 6.44
CA ASP A 5 1.20 -5.72 7.74
C ASP A 5 0.12 -4.65 7.56
N LEU A 6 0.35 -3.67 6.68
CA LEU A 6 -0.65 -2.66 6.33
C LEU A 6 -1.89 -3.28 5.69
N LEU A 7 -1.75 -4.25 4.80
CA LEU A 7 -2.88 -4.98 4.22
C LEU A 7 -3.65 -5.78 5.27
N ALA A 8 -2.94 -6.41 6.22
CA ALA A 8 -3.56 -7.13 7.32
C ALA A 8 -4.36 -6.19 8.24
N GLN A 9 -3.80 -5.01 8.56
CA GLN A 9 -4.50 -3.97 9.31
C GLN A 9 -5.71 -3.46 8.52
N ALA A 10 -5.57 -3.15 7.24
CA ALA A 10 -6.65 -2.69 6.36
C ALA A 10 -7.83 -3.68 6.33
N ARG A 11 -7.52 -4.98 6.21
CA ARG A 11 -8.53 -6.04 6.17
C ARG A 11 -9.36 -6.11 7.46
N ALA A 12 -8.81 -5.70 8.60
CA ALA A 12 -9.55 -5.65 9.86
C ALA A 12 -10.58 -4.51 9.90
N HIS A 13 -10.47 -3.52 9.00
CA HIS A 13 -11.34 -2.34 8.95
C HIS A 13 -12.40 -2.38 7.83
N CYS A 14 -12.42 -3.42 7.00
CA CYS A 14 -13.34 -3.54 5.88
C CYS A 14 -13.87 -4.97 5.71
N ASP A 15 -15.05 -5.12 5.13
CA ASP A 15 -15.58 -6.43 4.73
C ASP A 15 -14.95 -6.92 3.42
N VAL A 16 -14.62 -5.99 2.53
CA VAL A 16 -14.04 -6.22 1.20
C VAL A 16 -12.84 -5.30 1.00
N LEU A 17 -11.67 -5.88 0.71
CA LEU A 17 -10.43 -5.15 0.46
C LEU A 17 -10.06 -5.18 -1.04
N THR A 18 -10.11 -4.01 -1.68
CA THR A 18 -9.63 -3.81 -3.05
C THR A 18 -8.30 -3.06 -3.02
N VAL A 19 -7.26 -3.61 -3.67
CA VAL A 19 -5.94 -2.99 -3.78
C VAL A 19 -5.76 -2.36 -5.16
N GLY A 20 -5.53 -1.05 -5.19
CA GLY A 20 -5.16 -0.31 -6.40
C GLY A 20 -3.66 -0.38 -6.66
N VAL A 21 -3.28 -0.90 -7.82
CA VAL A 21 -1.89 -1.01 -8.27
C VAL A 21 -1.59 0.10 -9.26
N LEU A 22 -0.69 1.01 -8.88
CA LEU A 22 -0.28 2.15 -9.72
C LEU A 22 0.40 1.70 -11.01
N ARG A 23 0.22 2.46 -12.09
CA ARG A 23 0.96 2.23 -13.35
C ARG A 23 2.43 2.57 -13.15
N ASP A 24 3.27 2.04 -14.03
CA ASP A 24 4.71 2.30 -13.97
C ASP A 24 5.00 3.80 -14.17
N ASP A 25 4.27 4.47 -15.07
CA ASP A 25 4.38 5.91 -15.30
C ASP A 25 3.98 6.74 -14.06
N ASP A 26 2.93 6.34 -13.35
CA ASP A 26 2.49 7.03 -12.11
C ASP A 26 3.56 6.89 -11.01
N LEU A 27 4.13 5.69 -10.88
CA LEU A 27 5.23 5.45 -9.94
C LEU A 27 6.48 6.26 -10.29
N ILE A 28 6.83 6.35 -11.58
CA ILE A 28 7.96 7.15 -12.05
C ILE A 28 7.69 8.63 -11.78
N ALA A 29 6.49 9.13 -12.06
CA ALA A 29 6.13 10.52 -11.82
C ALA A 29 6.16 10.87 -10.31
N GLY A 30 5.66 9.97 -9.46
CA GLY A 30 5.60 10.19 -8.01
C GLY A 30 6.92 9.97 -7.27
N THR A 31 7.77 9.05 -7.73
CA THR A 31 9.00 8.63 -6.99
C THR A 31 10.31 8.93 -7.72
N GLY A 32 10.26 9.24 -9.01
CA GLY A 32 11.43 9.39 -9.88
C GLY A 32 12.15 8.08 -10.21
N ARG A 33 11.56 6.93 -9.86
CA ARG A 33 12.21 5.61 -10.00
C ARG A 33 11.38 4.69 -10.88
N VAL A 34 12.06 3.94 -11.74
CA VAL A 34 11.45 2.87 -12.53
C VAL A 34 11.23 1.66 -11.63
N PRO A 35 10.00 1.10 -11.57
CA PRO A 35 9.75 -0.10 -10.78
C PRO A 35 10.49 -1.30 -11.39
N VAL A 36 11.04 -2.14 -10.52
CA VAL A 36 11.74 -3.37 -10.93
C VAL A 36 10.76 -4.38 -11.56
N ILE A 37 9.54 -4.42 -11.04
CA ILE A 37 8.46 -5.29 -11.49
C ILE A 37 7.39 -4.42 -12.14
N GLY A 38 7.07 -4.72 -13.41
CA GLY A 38 6.07 -3.99 -14.17
C GLY A 38 4.65 -4.13 -13.60
N VAL A 39 3.76 -3.24 -14.02
CA VAL A 39 2.41 -3.15 -13.44
C VAL A 39 1.59 -4.45 -13.53
N GLU A 40 1.68 -5.20 -14.63
CA GLU A 40 0.92 -6.45 -14.81
C GLU A 40 1.33 -7.51 -13.80
N GLU A 41 2.64 -7.69 -13.60
CA GLU A 41 3.15 -8.66 -12.63
C GLU A 41 2.85 -8.21 -11.19
N ARG A 42 2.95 -6.91 -10.89
CA ARG A 42 2.52 -6.37 -9.58
C ARG A 42 1.03 -6.60 -9.32
N LEU A 43 0.18 -6.50 -10.34
CA LEU A 43 -1.25 -6.78 -10.24
C LEU A 43 -1.51 -8.24 -9.91
N VAL A 44 -0.82 -9.16 -10.57
CA VAL A 44 -0.89 -10.60 -10.28
C VAL A 44 -0.38 -10.89 -8.86
N LEU A 45 0.72 -10.29 -8.44
CA LEU A 45 1.24 -10.48 -7.08
C LEU A 45 0.23 -9.99 -6.04
N ALA A 46 -0.33 -8.79 -6.22
CA ALA A 46 -1.29 -8.20 -5.30
C ALA A 46 -2.58 -9.05 -5.19
N SER A 47 -3.07 -9.63 -6.28
CA SER A 47 -4.29 -10.45 -6.27
C SER A 47 -4.14 -11.78 -5.51
N HIS A 48 -2.90 -12.23 -5.27
CA HIS A 48 -2.60 -13.45 -4.51
C HIS A 48 -2.25 -13.17 -3.04
N LEU A 49 -2.24 -11.91 -2.61
CA LEU A 49 -1.96 -11.57 -1.21
C LEU A 49 -3.15 -11.96 -0.33
N ARG A 50 -2.83 -12.55 0.83
CA ARG A 50 -3.84 -12.94 1.81
C ARG A 50 -4.64 -11.71 2.27
N GLY A 51 -5.96 -11.81 2.21
CA GLY A 51 -6.87 -10.76 2.66
C GLY A 51 -7.23 -9.75 1.58
N VAL A 52 -6.63 -9.82 0.38
CA VAL A 52 -7.04 -9.03 -0.79
C VAL A 52 -8.16 -9.77 -1.50
N ASP A 53 -9.32 -9.12 -1.65
CA ASP A 53 -10.46 -9.68 -2.40
C ASP A 53 -10.33 -9.35 -3.90
N ARG A 54 -9.81 -8.16 -4.22
CA ARG A 54 -9.61 -7.70 -5.60
C ARG A 54 -8.33 -6.89 -5.72
N ALA A 55 -7.57 -7.11 -6.78
CA ALA A 55 -6.52 -6.20 -7.22
C ALA A 55 -6.93 -5.56 -8.54
N VAL A 56 -6.77 -4.24 -8.65
CA VAL A 56 -7.15 -3.46 -9.84
C VAL A 56 -6.02 -2.50 -10.19
N ILE A 57 -5.98 -2.03 -11.44
CA ILE A 57 -5.11 -0.91 -11.78
C ILE A 57 -5.69 0.35 -11.13
N HIS A 58 -4.82 1.14 -10.51
CA HIS A 58 -5.25 2.40 -9.92
C HIS A 58 -5.66 3.38 -11.02
N ASP A 59 -6.91 3.85 -10.98
CA ASP A 59 -7.43 4.92 -11.82
C ASP A 59 -7.99 6.06 -10.94
N PRO A 60 -7.30 7.20 -10.85
CA PRO A 60 -7.72 8.33 -10.02
C PRO A 60 -9.15 8.81 -10.31
N ASP A 61 -9.59 8.75 -11.58
CA ASP A 61 -10.92 9.20 -11.98
C ASP A 61 -12.01 8.22 -11.53
N GLU A 62 -11.71 6.91 -11.48
CA GLU A 62 -12.61 5.89 -10.97
C GLU A 62 -12.82 6.06 -9.46
N TYR A 63 -11.74 6.27 -8.69
CA TYR A 63 -11.84 6.47 -7.25
C TYR A 63 -12.56 7.77 -6.88
N ALA A 64 -12.29 8.86 -7.61
CA ALA A 64 -12.99 10.13 -7.40
C ALA A 64 -14.51 9.99 -7.59
N ARG A 65 -14.97 9.11 -8.49
CA ARG A 65 -16.41 8.85 -8.74
C ARG A 65 -17.05 7.99 -7.66
N LEU A 66 -16.28 7.11 -7.02
CA LEU A 66 -16.79 6.22 -5.96
C LEU A 66 -17.00 6.96 -4.63
N GLY A 67 -16.43 8.15 -4.46
CA GLY A 67 -16.66 9.03 -3.32
C GLY A 67 -16.36 8.33 -1.98
N ASP A 68 -17.23 8.56 -0.98
CA ASP A 68 -17.08 8.06 0.39
C ASP A 68 -17.12 6.52 0.53
N SER A 69 -17.34 5.79 -0.56
CA SER A 69 -17.42 4.32 -0.54
C SER A 69 -16.07 3.62 -0.71
N VAL A 70 -14.99 4.37 -0.93
CA VAL A 70 -13.64 3.78 -1.09
C VAL A 70 -12.63 4.53 -0.23
N VAL A 71 -11.89 3.78 0.57
CA VAL A 71 -10.75 4.29 1.32
C VAL A 71 -9.48 4.03 0.53
N VAL A 72 -8.81 5.10 0.11
CA VAL A 72 -7.48 5.02 -0.52
C VAL A 72 -6.43 5.09 0.58
N MET A 73 -5.71 3.99 0.78
CA MET A 73 -4.60 3.96 1.72
C MET A 73 -3.29 4.33 1.03
N ALA A 74 -2.56 5.27 1.63
CA ALA A 74 -1.22 5.64 1.20
C ALA A 74 -0.24 5.55 2.37
N VAL A 75 1.02 5.24 2.06
CA VAL A 75 2.09 5.17 3.06
C VAL A 75 2.70 6.56 3.22
N ARG A 76 2.66 7.10 4.46
CA ARG A 76 3.18 8.43 4.74
C ARG A 76 4.66 8.56 4.38
N GLY A 77 5.03 9.60 3.64
CA GLY A 77 6.40 9.88 3.18
C GLY A 77 6.84 9.05 1.96
N GLU A 78 6.06 8.07 1.53
CA GLU A 78 6.33 7.25 0.34
C GLU A 78 5.29 7.51 -0.76
N SER A 79 4.05 7.80 -0.37
CA SER A 79 2.91 7.95 -1.28
C SER A 79 1.99 9.11 -0.90
N ASP A 80 2.52 10.13 -0.22
CA ASP A 80 1.75 11.33 0.20
C ASP A 80 1.06 12.04 -0.96
N TRP A 81 1.60 11.90 -2.17
CA TRP A 81 1.05 12.45 -3.41
C TRP A 81 -0.29 11.82 -3.82
N LEU A 82 -0.66 10.66 -3.26
CA LEU A 82 -1.99 10.05 -3.43
C LEU A 82 -3.09 10.73 -2.61
N ARG A 83 -2.73 11.71 -1.75
CA ARG A 83 -3.67 12.43 -0.88
C ARG A 83 -4.54 11.46 -0.04
N PRO A 84 -3.92 10.65 0.83
CA PRO A 84 -4.65 9.72 1.67
C PRO A 84 -5.70 10.44 2.54
N ASP A 85 -6.74 9.70 2.89
CA ASP A 85 -7.72 10.14 3.87
C ASP A 85 -7.01 10.46 5.21
N PRO A 86 -7.12 11.69 5.74
CA PRO A 86 -6.48 12.06 7.00
C PRO A 86 -7.05 11.31 8.21
N ASP A 87 -8.28 10.79 8.12
CA ASP A 87 -8.99 10.18 9.24
C ASP A 87 -8.66 8.69 9.44
N LEU A 88 -8.00 8.04 8.46
CA LEU A 88 -7.49 6.67 8.59
C LEU A 88 -5.97 6.60 8.40
N VAL A 89 -5.24 6.53 9.52
CA VAL A 89 -3.78 6.38 9.54
C VAL A 89 -3.40 5.02 10.13
N LEU A 90 -2.86 4.13 9.29
CA LEU A 90 -2.27 2.86 9.73
C LEU A 90 -0.76 3.00 9.92
N THR A 91 -0.22 2.37 10.96
CA THR A 91 1.21 2.42 11.28
C THR A 91 1.77 1.00 11.22
N PRO A 92 2.74 0.71 10.33
CA PRO A 92 3.33 -0.63 10.25
C PRO A 92 3.94 -1.05 11.58
N HIS A 93 3.68 -2.28 12.01
CA HIS A 93 4.39 -2.87 13.13
C HIS A 93 5.82 -3.20 12.70
N VAL A 94 6.81 -2.64 13.40
CA VAL A 94 8.22 -3.04 13.25
C VAL A 94 8.68 -3.66 14.55
N GLU A 95 8.22 -4.89 14.81
CA GLU A 95 8.71 -5.68 15.93
C GLU A 95 9.28 -7.01 15.45
N SER A 96 10.57 -7.20 15.69
CA SER A 96 11.21 -8.50 15.54
C SER A 96 11.34 -9.16 16.91
N GLN A 97 10.79 -10.36 17.05
CA GLN A 97 11.04 -11.19 18.25
C GLN A 97 12.51 -11.67 18.33
N SER A 98 13.20 -11.74 17.18
CA SER A 98 14.63 -12.02 17.14
C SER A 98 15.41 -10.88 17.78
N ARG A 99 16.15 -11.21 18.84
CA ARG A 99 17.05 -10.27 19.53
C ARG A 99 18.11 -9.69 18.60
N ALA A 100 18.60 -10.47 17.63
CA ALA A 100 19.64 -10.04 16.70
C ALA A 100 19.14 -8.99 15.68
N LEU A 101 17.85 -9.02 15.33
CA LEU A 101 17.27 -8.08 14.36
C LEU A 101 16.69 -6.82 15.01
N ARG A 102 16.46 -6.82 16.34
CA ARG A 102 16.02 -5.63 17.09
C ARG A 102 17.04 -4.49 17.07
N THR A 103 18.33 -4.80 17.00
CA THR A 103 19.40 -3.78 16.97
C THR A 103 19.55 -3.09 15.62
N VAL A 104 19.06 -3.70 14.53
CA VAL A 104 19.17 -3.17 13.16
C VAL A 104 17.95 -2.32 12.77
N THR A 105 16.84 -2.45 13.50
CA THR A 105 15.54 -1.84 13.17
C THR A 105 15.21 -0.57 13.97
N GLY A 106 16.14 -0.07 14.80
CA GLY A 106 15.99 1.22 15.49
C GLY A 106 16.19 2.43 14.57
N PRO A 107 15.61 3.60 14.88
CA PRO A 107 15.76 4.83 14.09
C PRO A 107 17.18 5.37 14.27
N GLY A 108 18.11 4.93 13.44
CA GLY A 108 19.52 5.34 13.50
C GLY A 108 20.47 4.33 12.88
N ALA A 109 20.37 4.18 11.55
CA ALA A 109 21.42 3.68 10.69
C ALA A 109 21.45 4.53 9.42
#